data_AF-A0A935B1Z0-F1
#
_entry.id   AF-A0A935B1Z0-F1
#
_cell.length_a   1.000
_cell.length_b   1.000
_cell.length_c   1.000
_cell.angle_alpha   90.00
_cell.angle_beta   90.00
_cell.angle_gamma   90.00
#
_symmetry.space_group_name_H-M   'P 1'
#
loop_
_entity.id
_entity.type
_entity.pdbx_description
1 polymer ?
#
loop_
_entity_poly.entity_id
_entity_poly.type
_entity_poly.pdbx_seq_one_letter_code
_entity_poly.pdbx_strand_id
1 'polypeptide(L)'
;MFTRGSRLFFGLATASLLGAMLYGIITNGLQSGGVIETLTGKGAVDAVLGPLTLGYKGGVGDHIGFSLLLAFAVCSLAIGIGSSAFRDGDPEAIAELANLDAVPPVSEPNDLSA
;
A
#
# COMPACT_ATOMS: atom_id res chain seq x y z
N MET A 1 16.84 2.98 4.12
CA MET A 1 16.28 4.34 3.96
C MET A 1 15.24 4.31 2.85
N PHE A 2 14.03 4.83 3.05
CA PHE A 2 13.01 4.86 1.99
C PHE A 2 13.38 5.90 0.94
N THR A 3 13.65 5.43 -0.28
CA THR A 3 13.95 6.26 -1.47
C THR A 3 12.70 7.01 -1.94
N ARG A 4 12.87 8.05 -2.76
CA ARG A 4 11.73 8.81 -3.32
C ARG A 4 10.75 7.90 -4.08
N GLY A 5 11.25 6.90 -4.80
CA GLY A 5 10.44 5.91 -5.51
C GLY A 5 9.57 5.07 -4.56
N SER A 6 10.16 4.45 -3.54
CA SER A 6 9.40 3.63 -2.58
C SER A 6 8.33 4.43 -1.82
N ARG A 7 8.61 5.70 -1.47
CA ARG A 7 7.65 6.58 -0.79
C ARG A 7 6.40 6.87 -1.62
N LEU A 8 6.55 7.02 -2.95
CA LEU A 8 5.40 7.23 -3.83
C LEU A 8 4.45 6.04 -3.77
N PHE A 9 4.98 4.83 -3.89
CA PHE A 9 4.17 3.61 -3.89
C PHE A 9 3.52 3.33 -2.53
N PHE A 10 4.20 3.60 -1.42
CA PHE A 10 3.58 3.56 -0.10
C PHE A 10 2.48 4.62 0.08
N GLY A 11 2.66 5.82 -0.48
CA GLY A 11 1.65 6.86 -0.51
C GLY A 11 0.41 6.45 -1.31
N LEU A 12 0.61 5.93 -2.52
CA LEU A 12 -0.46 5.41 -3.37
C LEU A 12 -1.20 4.24 -2.72
N ALA A 13 -0.47 3.31 -2.09
CA ALA A 13 -1.07 2.20 -1.37
C ALA A 13 -1.97 2.69 -0.23
N THR A 14 -1.48 3.62 0.59
CA THR A 14 -2.23 4.19 1.72
C THR A 14 -3.45 4.98 1.23
N ALA A 15 -3.27 5.83 0.22
CA ALA A 15 -4.35 6.62 -0.37
C ALA A 15 -5.44 5.73 -0.98
N SER A 16 -5.05 4.68 -1.72
CA SER A 16 -6.01 3.76 -2.32
C SER A 16 -6.70 2.88 -1.29
N LEU A 17 -6.02 2.48 -0.22
CA LEU A 17 -6.64 1.71 0.87
C LEU A 17 -7.68 2.55 1.60
N LEU A 18 -7.37 3.81 1.94
CA LEU A 18 -8.35 4.74 2.52
C LEU A 18 -9.48 5.05 1.53
N GLY A 19 -9.15 5.22 0.25
CA GLY A 19 -10.11 5.39 -0.84
C GLY A 19 -11.06 4.21 -0.95
N ALA A 20 -10.55 2.97 -0.88
CA ALA A 20 -11.36 1.76 -0.89
C ALA A 20 -12.30 1.69 0.32
N MET A 21 -11.81 2.03 1.52
CA MET A 21 -12.65 2.07 2.72
C MET A 21 -13.78 3.09 2.60
N LEU A 22 -13.45 4.33 2.21
CA LEU A 22 -14.46 5.38 2.01
C LEU A 22 -15.45 5.01 0.92
N TYR A 23 -14.97 4.47 -0.21
CA TYR A 23 -15.81 4.01 -1.31
C TYR A 23 -16.79 2.93 -0.85
N GLY A 24 -16.31 1.93 -0.11
CA GLY A 24 -17.15 0.87 0.42
C GLY A 24 -18.22 1.39 1.40
N ILE A 25 -17.83 2.28 2.31
CA ILE A 25 -18.77 2.92 3.25
C ILE A 25 -19.84 3.73 2.51
N ILE A 26 -19.43 4.58 1.56
CA ILE A 26 -20.34 5.48 0.83
C ILE A 26 -21.31 4.66 -0.03
N THR A 27 -20.80 3.69 -0.79
CA THR A 27 -21.64 2.87 -1.66
C THR A 27 -22.56 1.95 -0.88
N ASN A 28 -22.13 1.44 0.28
CA ASN A 28 -23.00 0.71 1.19
C ASN A 28 -24.13 1.58 1.74
N GLY A 29 -23.81 2.81 2.17
CA GLY A 29 -24.81 3.78 2.63
C GLY A 29 -25.81 4.18 1.55
N LEU A 30 -25.37 4.27 0.30
CA LEU A 30 -26.24 4.56 -0.85
C LEU A 30 -27.26 3.43 -1.10
N GLN A 31 -26.88 2.19 -0.84
CA GLN A 31 -27.75 1.01 -0.99
C GLN A 31 -28.68 0.78 0.22
N SER A 32 -28.29 1.27 1.40
CA SER A 32 -28.95 0.94 2.68
C SER A 32 -29.93 2.00 3.19
N GLY A 33 -30.17 3.08 2.44
CA GLY A 33 -31.17 4.12 2.77
C GLY A 33 -30.61 5.53 2.99
N GLY A 34 -29.28 5.70 3.01
CA GLY A 34 -28.63 7.00 3.08
C GLY A 34 -27.30 6.99 3.85
N VAL A 35 -26.28 7.65 3.30
CA VAL A 35 -24.91 7.67 3.86
C VAL A 35 -24.87 8.15 5.32
N ILE A 36 -25.59 9.23 5.64
CA ILE A 36 -25.61 9.81 6.99
C ILE A 36 -26.24 8.85 8.02
N GLU A 37 -27.26 8.09 7.60
CA GLU A 37 -27.94 7.13 8.48
C GLU A 37 -27.06 5.91 8.76
N THR A 38 -26.36 5.39 7.75
CA THR A 38 -25.35 4.33 7.93
C THR A 38 -24.18 4.76 8.81
N LEU A 39 -23.75 6.02 8.76
CA LEU A 39 -22.62 6.52 9.54
C LEU A 39 -22.98 6.99 10.97
N THR A 40 -24.25 7.34 11.22
CA THR A 40 -24.71 7.89 12.51
C THR A 40 -25.57 6.90 13.30
N GLY A 41 -26.13 5.89 12.64
CA GLY A 41 -27.05 4.92 13.22
C GLY A 41 -26.37 3.71 13.86
N LYS A 42 -27.19 2.73 14.23
CA LYS A 42 -26.76 1.44 14.83
C LYS A 42 -25.85 0.62 13.90
N GLY A 43 -25.88 0.91 12.60
CA GLY A 43 -25.05 0.29 11.56
C GLY A 43 -23.67 0.94 11.35
N ALA A 44 -23.30 1.99 12.10
CA ALA A 44 -22.02 2.69 11.92
C ALA A 44 -20.80 1.78 12.11
N VAL A 45 -20.88 0.85 13.07
CA VAL A 45 -19.82 -0.14 13.28
C VAL A 45 -19.74 -1.08 12.09
N ASP A 46 -20.86 -1.62 11.61
CA ASP A 46 -20.91 -2.54 10.47
C ASP A 46 -20.46 -1.88 9.16
N ALA A 47 -20.72 -0.58 8.99
CA ALA A 47 -20.27 0.19 7.83
C ALA A 47 -18.74 0.26 7.74
N VAL A 48 -18.05 0.36 8.89
CA VAL A 48 -16.58 0.33 8.95
C VAL A 48 -16.05 -1.11 8.93
N LEU A 49 -16.75 -2.02 9.61
CA LEU A 49 -16.36 -3.42 9.71
C LEU A 49 -16.42 -4.12 8.35
N GLY A 50 -17.37 -3.73 7.48
CA GLY A 50 -17.53 -4.28 6.13
C GLY A 50 -16.23 -4.20 5.34
N PRO A 51 -15.74 -2.99 4.99
CA PRO A 51 -14.48 -2.83 4.24
C PRO A 51 -13.28 -3.46 4.93
N LEU A 52 -13.22 -3.39 6.27
CA LEU A 52 -12.09 -3.89 7.06
C LEU A 52 -12.02 -5.43 7.08
N THR A 53 -13.18 -6.08 6.98
CA THR A 53 -13.31 -7.55 6.90
C THR A 53 -13.56 -8.05 5.47
N LEU A 54 -13.38 -7.19 4.47
CA LEU A 54 -13.63 -7.49 3.05
C LEU A 54 -15.07 -7.97 2.76
N GLY A 55 -16.03 -7.56 3.60
CA GLY A 55 -17.45 -7.92 3.50
C GLY A 55 -17.85 -9.18 4.26
N TYR A 56 -16.97 -9.75 5.09
CA TYR A 56 -17.33 -10.89 5.96
C TYR A 56 -18.25 -10.49 7.11
N LYS A 57 -18.02 -9.33 7.72
CA LYS A 57 -18.91 -8.72 8.73
C LYS A 57 -19.24 -7.30 8.32
N GLY A 58 -20.50 -7.06 7.95
CA GLY A 58 -20.96 -5.78 7.41
C GLY A 58 -20.83 -5.71 5.88
N GLY A 59 -21.56 -4.77 5.27
CA GLY A 59 -21.64 -4.63 3.81
C GLY A 59 -20.57 -3.67 3.25
N VAL A 60 -20.11 -3.93 2.03
CA VAL A 60 -19.10 -3.12 1.33
C VAL A 60 -19.70 -2.33 0.16
N GLY A 61 -21.00 -2.45 -0.08
CA GLY A 61 -21.68 -1.71 -1.15
C GLY A 61 -21.32 -2.24 -2.52
N ASP A 62 -20.65 -1.44 -3.35
CA ASP A 62 -20.15 -1.89 -4.65
C ASP A 62 -18.83 -2.66 -4.51
N HIS A 63 -18.91 -3.97 -4.70
CA HIS A 63 -17.76 -4.87 -4.67
C HIS A 63 -16.80 -4.67 -5.84
N ILE A 64 -17.23 -4.21 -7.01
CA ILE A 64 -16.36 -4.04 -8.18
C ILE A 64 -15.40 -2.86 -7.94
N GLY A 65 -15.94 -1.66 -7.66
CA GLY A 65 -15.12 -0.50 -7.36
C GLY A 65 -14.26 -0.68 -6.11
N PHE A 66 -14.81 -1.31 -5.07
CA PHE A 66 -14.05 -1.63 -3.85
C PHE A 66 -12.87 -2.57 -4.14
N SER A 67 -13.11 -3.70 -4.81
CA SER A 67 -12.05 -4.69 -5.08
C SER A 67 -10.97 -4.14 -6.02
N LEU A 68 -11.34 -3.25 -6.96
CA LEU A 68 -10.38 -2.57 -7.82
C LEU A 68 -9.43 -1.66 -7.03
N LEU A 69 -9.97 -0.81 -6.14
CA LEU A 69 -9.17 0.08 -5.30
C LEU A 69 -8.33 -0.70 -4.29
N LEU A 70 -8.86 -1.79 -3.75
CA LEU A 70 -8.12 -2.68 -2.87
C LEU A 70 -6.97 -3.38 -3.61
N ALA A 71 -7.23 -3.92 -4.82
CA ALA A 71 -6.20 -4.53 -5.65
C ALA A 71 -5.11 -3.53 -6.02
N PHE A 72 -5.48 -2.30 -6.38
CA PHE A 72 -4.51 -1.24 -6.63
C PHE A 72 -3.66 -0.91 -5.40
N ALA A 73 -4.27 -0.90 -4.20
CA ALA A 73 -3.54 -0.69 -2.95
C ALA A 73 -2.52 -1.82 -2.70
N VAL A 74 -2.93 -3.08 -2.90
CA VAL A 74 -2.06 -4.26 -2.75
C VAL A 74 -0.91 -4.24 -3.75
N CYS A 75 -1.19 -3.99 -5.04
CA CYS A 75 -0.16 -3.87 -6.07
C CYS A 75 0.83 -2.75 -5.76
N SER A 76 0.34 -1.58 -5.37
CA SER A 76 1.18 -0.44 -5.00
C SER A 76 2.04 -0.77 -3.77
N LEU A 77 1.48 -1.45 -2.77
CA LEU A 77 2.21 -1.88 -1.59
C LEU A 77 3.31 -2.89 -1.94
N ALA A 78 3.02 -3.86 -2.80
CA ALA A 78 4.00 -4.83 -3.28
C ALA A 78 5.17 -4.16 -4.02
N ILE A 79 4.89 -3.18 -4.88
CA ILE A 79 5.93 -2.40 -5.58
C ILE A 79 6.72 -1.54 -4.60
N GLY A 80 6.07 -0.93 -3.60
CA GLY A 80 6.72 -0.18 -2.53
C GLY A 80 7.69 -1.06 -1.72
N ILE A 81 7.26 -2.27 -1.35
CA ILE A 81 8.11 -3.26 -0.66
C ILE A 81 9.27 -3.67 -1.58
N GLY A 82 9.00 -4.10 -2.81
CA GLY A 82 10.03 -4.54 -3.74
C GLY A 82 11.09 -3.46 -4.00
N SER A 83 10.66 -2.22 -4.26
CA SER A 83 11.57 -1.08 -4.45
C SER A 83 12.39 -0.75 -3.20
N SER A 84 11.89 -1.05 -2.00
CA SER A 84 12.65 -0.89 -0.76
C SER A 84 13.62 -2.04 -0.48
N ALA A 85 13.24 -3.27 -0.84
CA ALA A 85 14.02 -4.48 -0.62
C ALA A 85 15.21 -4.59 -1.58
N PHE A 86 15.01 -4.27 -2.86
CA PHE A 86 16.04 -4.37 -3.89
C PHE A 86 16.78 -3.05 -4.15
N ARG A 87 16.60 -2.03 -3.29
CA ARG A 87 17.20 -0.70 -3.50
C ARG A 87 18.73 -0.72 -3.57
N ASP A 88 19.35 -1.70 -2.89
CA ASP A 88 20.81 -1.84 -2.79
C ASP A 88 21.31 -3.10 -3.52
N GLY A 89 20.49 -3.69 -4.39
CA GLY A 89 20.83 -4.95 -5.07
C GLY A 89 21.83 -4.79 -6.21
N ASP A 90 22.07 -3.55 -6.66
CA ASP A 90 22.98 -3.22 -7.76
C ASP A 90 23.98 -2.13 -7.31
N PRO A 91 25.22 -2.53 -6.95
CA PRO A 91 26.24 -1.59 -6.50
C PRO A 91 26.81 -0.72 -7.65
N GLU A 92 26.75 -1.19 -8.90
CA GLU A 92 27.18 -0.40 -10.07
C GLU A 92 26.20 0.75 -10.31
N ALA A 93 24.89 0.48 -10.26
CA ALA A 93 23.87 1.52 -10.36
C ALA A 93 23.98 2.57 -9.23
N ILE A 94 24.40 2.16 -8.03
CA ILE A 94 24.65 3.10 -6.92
C ILE A 94 25.91 3.94 -7.19
N ALA A 95 26.97 3.33 -7.70
CA ALA A 95 28.20 4.04 -8.05
C ALA A 95 27.96 5.07 -9.17
N GLU A 96 27.21 4.69 -10.21
CA GLU A 96 26.78 5.59 -11.27
C GLU A 96 25.95 6.76 -10.71
N LEU A 97 24.96 6.48 -9.85
CA LEU A 97 24.14 7.51 -9.21
C LEU A 97 24.98 8.46 -8.34
N ALA A 98 26.05 7.96 -7.73
CA ALA A 98 26.98 8.73 -6.92
C ALA A 98 28.07 9.47 -7.74
N ASN A 99 28.08 9.35 -9.07
CA ASN A 99 29.14 9.84 -9.96
C ASN A 99 30.54 9.31 -9.57
N LEU A 100 30.62 8.02 -9.24
CA LEU A 100 31.87 7.32 -8.98
C LEU A 100 32.32 6.56 -10.23
N ASP A 101 33.62 6.61 -10.52
CA ASP A 101 34.20 5.91 -11.68
C ASP A 101 34.20 4.37 -11.52
N ALA A 102 34.10 3.88 -10.28
CA ALA A 102 34.03 2.46 -9.97
C ALA A 102 33.30 2.22 -8.65
N VAL A 103 32.81 0.99 -8.48
CA VAL A 103 32.22 0.53 -7.21
C VAL A 103 33.29 0.61 -6.10
N PRO A 104 32.98 1.23 -4.94
CA PRO A 104 33.91 1.28 -3.82
C PRO A 104 34.37 -0.13 -3.39
N PRO A 105 35.66 -0.34 -3.11
CA PRO A 105 36.14 -1.62 -2.64
C PRO A 105 35.49 -1.96 -1.31
N VAL A 106 34.85 -3.13 -1.24
CA VAL A 106 34.27 -3.67 -0.01
C VAL A 106 35.37 -4.40 0.75
N SER A 107 35.58 -4.06 2.03
CA SER A 107 36.49 -4.80 2.88
C SER A 107 36.01 -6.25 3.00
N GLU A 108 36.91 -7.19 2.71
CA GLU A 108 36.64 -8.61 2.89
C GLU A 108 36.33 -8.89 4.38
N PRO A 109 35.44 -9.84 4.69
CA PRO A 109 35.31 -10.34 6.05
C PRO A 109 36.70 -10.80 6.55
N ASN A 110 37.11 -10.33 7.74
CA ASN A 110 38.41 -10.65 8.35
C ASN A 110 38.69 -12.16 8.55
N ASP A 111 37.73 -13.04 8.26
CA ASP A 111 37.82 -14.50 8.43
C ASP A 111 38.12 -15.27 7.12
N LEU A 112 38.38 -14.59 6.00
CA LEU A 112 38.63 -15.23 4.69
C LEU A 112 40.08 -15.14 4.19
N SER A 113 40.96 -14.41 4.87
CA SER A 113 42.38 -14.33 4.55
C SER A 113 43.23 -15.03 5.63
N ALA A 114 43.55 -16.30 5.38
CA ALA A 114 44.59 -17.08 6.07
C ALA A 114 45.69 -17.46 5.07
#